data_AF-A0AAW8DAD4-F1
#
_entry.id   AF-A0AAW8DAD4-F1
#
_cell.length_a   1.000
_cell.length_b   1.000
_cell.length_c   1.000
_cell.angle_alpha   90.00
_cell.angle_beta   90.00
_cell.angle_gamma   90.00
#
_symmetry.space_group_name_H-M   'P 1'
#
loop_
_entity.id
_entity.type
_entity.pdbx_description
1 polymer ?
#
loop_
_entity_poly.entity_id
_entity_poly.type
_entity_poly.pdbx_seq_one_letter_code
_entity_poly.pdbx_strand_id
1 'polypeptide(L)'
;MNPNPHLPESWPSFEDHLKPDVRDESYQSVFDFQARYRFAKSFQGVNVEGYSPSGSTVDDYSALLKIFFVYAAMEQLCKVLKKQPVAVSIISPTVAKRVRKELYGNGNTRFAESLRKCETNGSRKSLEAFWNGTSDDIRPILTTLRNGFAHGDFTPAGLALRSTGRREILLDLADTVLAYMNESFTEWVVEEIARRDSHRVVEPSEDVNR
;
A
#
# COMPACT_ATOMS: atom_id res chain seq x y z
N MET A 1 -0.26 -24.82 6.01
CA MET A 1 -0.45 -23.48 6.62
C MET A 1 0.74 -22.63 6.24
N ASN A 2 0.52 -21.40 5.77
CA ASN A 2 1.62 -20.47 5.51
C ASN A 2 2.32 -20.16 6.85
N PRO A 3 3.64 -20.42 7.00
CA PRO A 3 4.35 -20.25 8.26
C PRO A 3 4.43 -18.79 8.72
N ASN A 4 4.07 -17.82 7.88
CA ASN A 4 4.00 -16.41 8.26
C ASN A 4 2.78 -15.70 7.62
N PRO A 5 1.71 -15.40 8.39
CA PRO A 5 0.47 -14.82 7.85
C PRO A 5 0.62 -13.35 7.40
N HIS A 6 1.81 -12.76 7.57
CA HIS A 6 2.09 -11.38 7.20
C HIS A 6 2.92 -11.25 5.92
N LEU A 7 3.25 -12.36 5.26
CA LEU A 7 3.86 -12.35 3.94
C LEU A 7 2.80 -12.27 2.84
N PRO A 8 3.15 -11.79 1.64
CA PRO A 8 2.33 -12.03 0.46
C PRO A 8 2.09 -13.54 0.27
N GLU A 9 0.89 -13.92 -0.15
CA GLU A 9 0.47 -15.32 -0.24
C GLU A 9 1.33 -16.14 -1.20
N SER A 10 1.75 -15.51 -2.30
CA SER A 10 2.63 -16.09 -3.33
C SER A 10 4.12 -16.06 -2.97
N TRP A 11 4.50 -15.51 -1.81
CA TRP A 11 5.90 -15.44 -1.40
C TRP A 11 6.58 -16.81 -1.30
N PRO A 12 5.99 -17.84 -0.66
CA PRO A 12 6.63 -19.16 -0.59
C PRO A 12 6.88 -19.73 -1.99
N SER A 13 5.91 -19.63 -2.90
CA SER A 13 6.08 -20.08 -4.29
C SER A 13 7.21 -19.34 -5.01
N PHE A 14 7.33 -18.03 -4.80
CA PHE A 14 8.42 -17.22 -5.37
C PHE A 14 9.79 -17.65 -4.81
N GLU A 15 9.89 -17.85 -3.50
CA GLU A 15 11.12 -18.26 -2.82
C GLU A 15 11.56 -19.67 -3.25
N ASP A 16 10.64 -20.63 -3.37
CA ASP A 16 10.92 -21.99 -3.83
C ASP A 16 11.46 -22.02 -5.28
N HIS A 17 11.02 -21.08 -6.13
CA HIS A 17 11.50 -20.98 -7.52
C HIS A 17 12.80 -20.18 -7.67
N LEU A 18 13.16 -19.37 -6.67
CA LEU A 18 14.45 -18.71 -6.58
C LEU A 18 15.51 -19.71 -6.09
N LYS A 19 16.35 -20.18 -7.01
CA LYS A 19 17.54 -20.93 -6.59
C LYS A 19 18.45 -20.03 -5.71
N PRO A 20 19.14 -20.58 -4.68
CA PRO A 20 19.94 -19.81 -3.73
C PRO A 20 21.05 -18.95 -4.36
N ASP A 21 21.54 -19.35 -5.53
CA ASP A 21 22.56 -18.69 -6.34
C ASP A 21 22.03 -17.52 -7.19
N VAL A 22 20.70 -17.32 -7.27
CA VAL A 22 20.04 -16.28 -8.08
C VAL A 22 19.44 -15.16 -7.23
N ARG A 23 19.87 -15.02 -5.97
CA ARG A 23 19.71 -13.76 -5.23
C ARG A 23 20.67 -12.70 -5.79
N ASP A 24 20.52 -12.37 -7.06
CA ASP A 24 21.24 -11.26 -7.67
C ASP A 24 20.51 -9.94 -7.36
N GLU A 25 21.16 -8.82 -7.69
CA GLU A 25 20.62 -7.47 -7.45
C GLU A 25 19.31 -7.19 -8.20
N SER A 26 18.95 -8.01 -9.21
CA SER A 26 17.74 -7.80 -10.03
C SER A 26 16.44 -8.03 -9.23
N TYR A 27 16.50 -8.81 -8.15
CA TYR A 27 15.36 -9.07 -7.26
C TYR A 27 15.37 -8.22 -5.98
N GLN A 28 16.30 -7.27 -5.83
CA GLN A 28 16.38 -6.44 -4.62
C GLN A 28 15.05 -5.72 -4.32
N SER A 29 14.35 -5.23 -5.34
CA SER A 29 13.05 -4.58 -5.19
C SER A 29 11.96 -5.52 -4.64
N VAL A 30 12.07 -6.83 -4.92
CA VAL A 30 11.13 -7.85 -4.46
C VAL A 30 11.35 -8.15 -2.97
N PHE A 31 12.61 -8.26 -2.54
CA PHE A 31 12.94 -8.41 -1.12
C PHE A 31 12.58 -7.14 -0.32
N ASP A 32 12.84 -5.95 -0.87
CA ASP A 32 12.44 -4.68 -0.25
C ASP A 32 10.92 -4.57 -0.12
N PHE A 33 10.18 -4.97 -1.16
CA PHE A 33 8.73 -5.05 -1.11
C PHE A 33 8.26 -6.00 -0.01
N GLN A 34 8.77 -7.23 0.04
CA GLN A 34 8.38 -8.20 1.05
C GLN A 34 8.63 -7.68 2.47
N ALA A 35 9.80 -7.08 2.71
CA ALA A 35 10.15 -6.59 4.03
C ALA A 35 9.18 -5.49 4.49
N ARG A 36 8.87 -4.54 3.60
CA ARG A 36 7.94 -3.44 3.91
C ARG A 36 6.49 -3.88 3.95
N TYR A 37 6.07 -4.79 3.08
CA TYR A 37 4.74 -5.40 3.13
C TYR A 37 4.53 -6.09 4.47
N ARG A 38 5.48 -6.95 4.88
CA ARG A 38 5.43 -7.65 6.16
C ARG A 38 5.37 -6.68 7.33
N PHE A 39 6.22 -5.66 7.32
CA PHE A 39 6.20 -4.63 8.36
C PHE A 39 4.85 -3.92 8.42
N ALA A 40 4.36 -3.42 7.28
CA ALA A 40 3.08 -2.72 7.20
C ALA A 40 1.92 -3.62 7.62
N LYS A 41 1.86 -4.88 7.17
CA LYS A 41 0.82 -5.86 7.53
C LYS A 41 0.84 -6.19 9.02
N SER A 42 2.02 -6.33 9.61
CA SER A 42 2.21 -6.68 11.03
C SER A 42 2.06 -5.49 11.98
N PHE A 43 2.10 -4.25 11.48
CA PHE A 43 2.03 -3.05 12.31
C PHE A 43 0.68 -2.97 13.06
N GLN A 44 0.76 -2.94 14.40
CA GLN A 44 -0.40 -2.84 15.31
C GLN A 44 -0.57 -1.45 15.95
N GLY A 45 0.47 -0.61 15.89
CA GLY A 45 0.47 0.71 16.50
C GLY A 45 1.81 1.05 17.13
N VAL A 46 1.88 2.23 17.75
CA VAL A 46 3.03 2.68 18.52
C VAL A 46 2.72 2.71 20.01
N ASN A 47 3.75 2.51 20.83
CA ASN A 47 3.70 2.81 22.25
C ASN A 47 4.48 4.10 22.50
N VAL A 48 3.89 5.05 23.23
CA VAL A 48 4.48 6.38 23.46
C VAL A 48 4.49 6.65 24.96
N GLU A 49 5.68 6.87 25.51
CA GLU A 49 5.86 7.19 26.92
C GLU A 49 5.08 8.46 27.31
N GLY A 50 4.44 8.44 28.48
CA GLY A 50 3.61 9.54 28.97
C GLY A 50 2.21 9.62 28.36
N TYR A 51 1.86 8.74 27.42
CA TYR A 51 0.51 8.63 26.88
C TYR A 51 -0.16 7.34 27.34
N SER A 52 -1.49 7.38 27.51
CA SER A 52 -2.27 6.16 27.75
C SER A 52 -2.19 5.25 26.53
N PRO A 53 -1.87 3.95 26.70
CA PRO A 53 -1.89 2.98 25.60
C PRO A 53 -3.25 2.83 24.92
N SER A 54 -4.34 3.19 25.61
CA SER A 54 -5.71 3.19 25.08
C SER A 54 -6.24 4.60 24.80
N GLY A 55 -5.34 5.58 24.64
CA GLY A 55 -5.69 6.96 24.37
C GLY A 55 -5.91 7.21 22.89
N SER A 56 -6.98 7.95 22.54
CA SER A 56 -7.33 8.26 21.16
C SER A 56 -6.21 8.91 20.35
N THR A 57 -5.34 9.70 20.99
CA THR A 57 -4.18 10.30 20.30
C THR A 57 -3.21 9.26 19.76
N VAL A 58 -2.84 8.26 20.57
CA VAL A 58 -1.89 7.21 20.16
C VAL A 58 -2.49 6.36 19.04
N ASP A 59 -3.77 6.01 19.15
CA ASP A 59 -4.50 5.26 18.13
C ASP A 59 -4.58 6.03 16.80
N ASP A 60 -4.89 7.32 16.84
CA ASP A 60 -5.05 8.12 15.64
C ASP A 60 -3.71 8.33 14.91
N TYR A 61 -2.61 8.53 15.65
CA TYR A 61 -1.26 8.53 15.08
C TYR A 61 -0.88 7.16 14.53
N SER A 62 -1.25 6.08 15.22
CA SER A 62 -1.02 4.71 14.74
C SER A 62 -1.73 4.45 13.41
N ALA A 63 -2.95 4.94 13.22
CA ALA A 63 -3.66 4.81 11.95
C ALA A 63 -2.96 5.57 10.81
N LEU A 64 -2.48 6.80 11.05
CA LEU A 64 -1.71 7.55 10.05
C LEU A 64 -0.37 6.89 9.73
N LEU A 65 0.32 6.36 10.73
CA LEU A 65 1.55 5.58 10.54
C LEU A 65 1.30 4.31 9.73
N LYS A 66 0.19 3.59 9.98
CA LYS A 66 -0.22 2.43 9.17
C LYS A 66 -0.37 2.82 7.70
N ILE A 67 -1.07 3.92 7.40
CA ILE A 67 -1.20 4.46 6.05
C ILE A 67 0.17 4.76 5.44
N PHE A 68 1.06 5.41 6.19
CA PHE A 68 2.41 5.71 5.74
C PHE A 68 3.20 4.44 5.38
N PHE A 69 3.20 3.42 6.24
CA PHE A 69 3.90 2.16 5.98
C PHE A 69 3.30 1.38 4.82
N VAL A 70 1.97 1.35 4.70
CA VAL A 70 1.28 0.71 3.57
C VAL A 70 1.64 1.41 2.26
N TYR A 71 1.68 2.74 2.22
CA TYR A 71 2.13 3.48 1.03
C TYR A 71 3.59 3.17 0.70
N ALA A 72 4.47 3.13 1.71
CA ALA A 72 5.89 2.83 1.51
C ALA A 72 6.13 1.40 0.98
N ALA A 73 5.27 0.45 1.34
CA ALA A 73 5.24 -0.90 0.75
C ALA A 73 4.73 -0.88 -0.69
N MET A 74 3.66 -0.13 -0.97
CA MET A 74 3.10 0.05 -2.31
C MET A 74 4.12 0.65 -3.28
N GLU A 75 4.92 1.61 -2.82
CA GLU A 75 6.03 2.18 -3.61
C GLU A 75 7.06 1.11 -4.02
N GLN A 76 7.36 0.14 -3.15
CA GLN A 76 8.27 -0.95 -3.53
C GLN A 76 7.60 -1.94 -4.48
N LEU A 77 6.32 -2.25 -4.29
CA LEU A 77 5.58 -3.05 -5.28
C LEU A 77 5.63 -2.38 -6.67
N CYS A 78 5.45 -1.07 -6.72
CA CYS A 78 5.53 -0.32 -7.99
C CYS A 78 6.89 -0.53 -8.68
N LYS A 79 8.00 -0.61 -7.91
CA LYS A 79 9.31 -0.93 -8.48
C LYS A 79 9.37 -2.36 -9.03
N VAL A 80 8.82 -3.35 -8.31
CA VAL A 80 8.71 -4.74 -8.78
C VAL A 80 7.95 -4.79 -10.11
N LEU A 81 6.81 -4.10 -10.18
CA LEU A 81 5.97 -4.02 -11.37
C LEU A 81 6.52 -3.09 -12.47
N LYS A 82 7.64 -2.40 -12.22
CA LYS A 82 8.21 -1.37 -13.11
C LYS A 82 7.21 -0.26 -13.48
N LYS A 83 6.37 0.13 -12.53
CA LYS A 83 5.36 1.20 -12.65
C LYS A 83 5.69 2.37 -11.74
N GLN A 84 5.19 3.55 -12.11
CA GLN A 84 5.16 4.70 -11.20
C GLN A 84 3.95 4.61 -10.27
N PRO A 85 4.03 5.05 -9.00
CA PRO A 85 2.89 5.00 -8.08
C PRO A 85 1.62 5.68 -8.62
N VAL A 86 1.76 6.78 -9.36
CA VAL A 86 0.64 7.51 -9.98
C VAL A 86 -0.06 6.72 -11.10
N ALA A 87 0.62 5.74 -11.70
CA ALA A 87 0.08 4.91 -12.78
C ALA A 87 -0.71 3.69 -12.25
N VAL A 88 -0.67 3.45 -10.95
CA VAL A 88 -1.46 2.39 -10.31
C VAL A 88 -2.87 2.92 -10.01
N SER A 89 -3.87 2.07 -10.18
CA SER A 89 -5.26 2.36 -9.82
C SER A 89 -5.72 1.32 -8.82
N ILE A 90 -6.27 1.76 -7.68
CA ILE A 90 -6.75 0.86 -6.63
C ILE A 90 -8.25 1.11 -6.49
N ILE A 91 -9.04 0.29 -7.18
CA ILE A 91 -10.50 0.49 -7.25
C ILE A 91 -11.17 -0.22 -6.08
N SER A 92 -11.86 0.53 -5.22
CA SER A 92 -12.64 -0.03 -4.12
C SER A 92 -13.92 0.77 -3.90
N PRO A 93 -15.04 0.40 -4.55
CA PRO A 93 -16.31 1.12 -4.42
C PRO A 93 -16.81 1.19 -2.98
N THR A 94 -16.60 0.11 -2.21
CA THR A 94 -17.02 0.02 -0.80
C THR A 94 -16.27 1.02 0.09
N VAL A 95 -14.94 1.05 0.01
CA VAL A 95 -14.13 2.01 0.80
C VAL A 95 -14.32 3.42 0.28
N ALA A 96 -14.36 3.62 -1.04
CA ALA A 96 -14.58 4.92 -1.66
C ALA A 96 -15.89 5.56 -1.18
N LYS A 97 -16.98 4.78 -1.14
CA LYS A 97 -18.28 5.22 -0.60
C LYS A 97 -18.19 5.65 0.85
N ARG A 98 -17.50 4.89 1.71
CA ARG A 98 -17.33 5.21 3.14
C ARG A 98 -16.50 6.48 3.34
N VAL A 99 -15.38 6.60 2.65
CA VAL A 99 -14.54 7.81 2.67
C VAL A 99 -15.36 9.03 2.24
N ARG A 100 -16.08 8.96 1.13
CA ARG A 100 -16.94 10.06 0.67
C ARG A 100 -18.02 10.42 1.70
N LYS A 101 -18.72 9.43 2.25
CA LYS A 101 -19.84 9.66 3.16
C LYS A 101 -19.40 10.21 4.52
N GLU A 102 -18.33 9.66 5.09
CA GLU A 102 -18.02 9.81 6.53
C GLU A 102 -16.79 10.68 6.80
N LEU A 103 -15.84 10.74 5.85
CA LEU A 103 -14.67 11.62 5.94
C LEU A 103 -14.89 12.91 5.15
N TYR A 104 -15.34 12.83 3.90
CA TYR A 104 -15.56 14.02 3.05
C TYR A 104 -16.89 14.71 3.34
N GLY A 105 -17.97 13.95 3.50
CA GLY A 105 -19.31 14.48 3.74
C GLY A 105 -19.80 15.38 2.61
N ASN A 106 -20.08 16.64 2.93
CA ASN A 106 -20.46 17.69 1.97
C ASN A 106 -19.26 18.48 1.41
N GLY A 107 -18.03 18.05 1.71
CA GLY A 107 -16.79 18.72 1.29
C GLY A 107 -16.35 19.89 2.17
N ASN A 108 -17.04 20.15 3.29
CA ASN A 108 -16.68 21.16 4.29
C ASN A 108 -16.22 20.53 5.61
N THR A 109 -15.78 19.26 5.58
CA THR A 109 -15.19 18.63 6.76
C THR A 109 -13.74 19.07 6.90
N ARG A 110 -13.21 19.09 8.12
CA ARG A 110 -11.77 19.33 8.36
C ARG A 110 -10.87 18.38 7.59
N PHE A 111 -11.33 17.14 7.39
CA PHE A 111 -10.65 16.16 6.56
C PHE A 111 -10.57 16.64 5.10
N ALA A 112 -11.70 17.00 4.49
CA ALA A 112 -11.75 17.50 3.12
C ALA A 112 -10.90 18.78 2.94
N GLU A 113 -11.00 19.73 3.88
CA GLU A 113 -10.20 20.95 3.86
C GLU A 113 -8.71 20.68 3.96
N SER A 114 -8.29 19.77 4.84
CA SER A 114 -6.89 19.40 5.01
C SER A 114 -6.34 18.75 3.74
N LEU A 115 -7.09 17.80 3.16
CA LEU A 115 -6.67 17.16 1.91
C LEU A 115 -6.53 18.16 0.78
N ARG A 116 -7.46 19.13 0.64
CA ARG A 116 -7.40 20.20 -0.36
C ARG A 116 -6.16 21.09 -0.23
N LYS A 117 -5.70 21.34 1.00
CA LYS A 117 -4.48 22.15 1.24
C LYS A 117 -3.20 21.47 0.77
N CYS A 118 -3.18 20.15 0.78
CA CYS A 118 -2.03 19.35 0.33
C CYS A 118 -2.13 18.93 -1.14
N GLU A 119 -3.10 19.46 -1.89
CA GLU A 119 -3.24 19.18 -3.32
C GLU A 119 -2.14 19.87 -4.12
N THR A 120 -1.46 19.10 -4.96
CA THR A 120 -0.69 19.66 -6.07
C THR A 120 -1.56 19.71 -7.32
N ASN A 121 -1.19 20.53 -8.32
CA ASN A 121 -1.94 20.64 -9.58
C ASN A 121 -2.19 19.27 -10.25
N GLY A 122 -1.28 18.31 -10.09
CA GLY A 122 -1.41 16.95 -10.63
C GLY A 122 -2.38 16.04 -9.87
N SER A 123 -2.47 16.16 -8.54
CA SER A 123 -3.35 15.31 -7.71
C SER A 123 -4.79 15.82 -7.64
N ARG A 124 -5.01 17.11 -7.89
CA ARG A 124 -6.31 17.78 -7.79
C ARG A 124 -7.39 17.11 -8.64
N LYS A 125 -7.11 16.85 -9.92
CA LYS A 125 -8.10 16.25 -10.84
C LYS A 125 -8.56 14.86 -10.38
N SER A 126 -7.63 14.02 -9.90
CA SER A 126 -7.97 12.69 -9.40
C SER A 126 -8.76 12.74 -8.09
N LEU A 127 -8.44 13.69 -7.21
CA LEU A 127 -9.19 13.91 -5.98
C LEU A 127 -10.60 14.43 -6.26
N GLU A 128 -10.75 15.41 -7.13
CA GLU A 128 -12.06 15.91 -7.58
C GLU A 128 -12.90 14.79 -8.22
N ALA A 129 -12.30 13.95 -9.07
CA ALA A 129 -12.98 12.79 -9.64
C ALA A 129 -13.45 11.81 -8.55
N PHE A 130 -12.60 11.54 -7.56
CA PHE A 130 -12.95 10.70 -6.43
C PHE A 130 -14.10 11.31 -5.60
N TRP A 131 -14.05 12.60 -5.29
CA TRP A 131 -15.06 13.31 -4.50
C TRP A 131 -16.41 13.39 -5.19
N ASN A 132 -16.41 13.62 -6.51
CA ASN A 132 -17.62 13.71 -7.32
C ASN A 132 -18.22 12.33 -7.63
N GLY A 133 -17.58 11.24 -7.18
CA GLY A 133 -18.05 9.87 -7.42
C GLY A 133 -17.88 9.41 -8.86
N THR A 134 -17.06 10.10 -9.67
CA THR A 134 -16.72 9.66 -11.03
C THR A 134 -15.55 8.68 -11.05
N SER A 135 -14.88 8.48 -9.91
CA SER A 135 -13.87 7.47 -9.70
C SER A 135 -13.99 6.84 -8.31
N ASP A 136 -13.76 5.53 -8.25
CA ASP A 136 -13.60 4.76 -7.01
C ASP A 136 -12.13 4.38 -6.74
N ASP A 137 -11.18 5.03 -7.43
CA ASP A 137 -9.75 4.90 -7.17
C ASP A 137 -9.40 5.55 -5.82
N ILE A 138 -9.00 4.74 -4.84
CA ILE A 138 -8.65 5.20 -3.50
C ILE A 138 -7.20 5.71 -3.40
N ARG A 139 -6.36 5.48 -4.42
CA ARG A 139 -4.94 5.90 -4.41
C ARG A 139 -4.74 7.41 -4.20
N PRO A 140 -5.51 8.33 -4.80
CA PRO A 140 -5.35 9.76 -4.55
C PRO A 140 -5.48 10.11 -3.08
N ILE A 141 -6.42 9.47 -2.37
CA ILE A 141 -6.63 9.67 -0.93
C ILE A 141 -5.40 9.20 -0.15
N LEU A 142 -4.94 7.98 -0.44
CA LEU A 142 -3.77 7.40 0.20
C LEU A 142 -2.51 8.27 -0.02
N THR A 143 -2.32 8.77 -1.24
CA THR A 143 -1.19 9.63 -1.61
C THR A 143 -1.22 10.94 -0.83
N THR A 144 -2.37 11.61 -0.78
CA THR A 144 -2.50 12.88 -0.05
C THR A 144 -2.30 12.68 1.45
N LEU A 145 -2.88 11.63 2.04
CA LEU A 145 -2.68 11.28 3.45
C LEU A 145 -1.21 11.03 3.78
N ARG A 146 -0.52 10.22 2.96
CA ARG A 146 0.91 9.97 3.15
C ARG A 146 1.72 11.25 3.07
N ASN A 147 1.50 12.08 2.06
CA ASN A 147 2.28 13.30 1.85
C ASN A 147 2.02 14.31 2.97
N GLY A 148 0.76 14.59 3.29
CA GLY A 148 0.43 15.54 4.35
C GLY A 148 0.94 15.08 5.72
N PHE A 149 0.88 13.77 6.02
CA PHE A 149 1.47 13.26 7.26
C PHE A 149 3.00 13.36 7.26
N ALA A 150 3.67 12.94 6.19
CA ALA A 150 5.13 12.95 6.08
C ALA A 150 5.74 14.36 6.12
N HIS A 151 5.02 15.35 5.59
CA HIS A 151 5.44 16.75 5.62
C HIS A 151 5.04 17.49 6.91
N GLY A 152 4.30 16.83 7.81
CA GLY A 152 3.83 17.43 9.06
C GLY A 152 2.61 18.34 8.90
N ASP A 153 2.01 18.39 7.71
CA ASP A 153 0.77 19.14 7.43
C ASP A 153 -0.44 18.49 8.13
N PHE A 154 -0.40 17.17 8.31
CA PHE A 154 -1.49 16.41 8.94
C PHE A 154 -1.14 15.97 10.35
N THR A 155 -2.00 16.39 11.28
CA THR A 155 -2.09 15.82 12.62
C THR A 155 -3.44 15.14 12.78
N PRO A 156 -3.57 14.13 13.67
CA PRO A 156 -4.86 13.55 14.03
C PRO A 156 -5.96 14.56 14.35
N ALA A 157 -5.60 15.63 15.07
CA ALA A 157 -6.51 16.71 15.43
C ALA A 157 -6.92 17.55 14.21
N GLY A 158 -5.97 17.85 13.31
CA GLY A 158 -6.22 18.55 12.05
C GLY A 158 -7.18 17.79 11.13
N LEU A 159 -7.02 16.47 11.05
CA LEU A 159 -7.91 15.58 10.28
C LEU A 159 -9.21 15.21 11.01
N ALA A 160 -9.37 15.62 12.27
CA ALA A 160 -10.52 15.29 13.11
C ALA A 160 -10.81 13.78 13.21
N LEU A 161 -9.76 12.98 13.46
CA LEU A 161 -9.82 11.51 13.52
C LEU A 161 -10.29 10.93 14.87
N ARG A 162 -10.57 11.79 15.86
CA ARG A 162 -10.87 11.38 17.25
C ARG A 162 -12.04 10.41 17.42
N SER A 163 -12.89 10.23 16.41
CA SER A 163 -13.96 9.24 16.43
C SER A 163 -13.48 7.89 15.89
N THR A 164 -13.80 6.81 16.60
CA THR A 164 -13.41 5.44 16.24
C THR A 164 -13.77 5.11 14.79
N GLY A 165 -14.97 5.48 14.33
CA GLY A 165 -15.40 5.20 12.95
C GLY A 165 -14.54 5.87 11.87
N ARG A 166 -14.01 7.08 12.11
CA ARG A 166 -13.13 7.74 11.13
C ARG A 166 -11.77 7.08 11.05
N ARG A 167 -11.26 6.64 12.19
CA ARG A 167 -10.03 5.86 12.28
C ARG A 167 -10.18 4.51 11.59
N GLU A 168 -11.31 3.82 11.82
CA GLU A 168 -11.62 2.55 11.15
C GLU A 168 -11.58 2.70 9.62
N ILE A 169 -12.13 3.78 9.06
CA ILE A 169 -12.06 4.03 7.60
C ILE A 169 -10.61 4.14 7.09
N LEU A 170 -9.70 4.74 7.86
CA LEU A 170 -8.27 4.77 7.50
C LEU A 170 -7.67 3.37 7.54
N LEU A 171 -8.05 2.54 8.51
CA LEU A 171 -7.59 1.15 8.58
C LEU A 171 -8.15 0.32 7.42
N ASP A 172 -9.43 0.50 7.07
CA ASP A 172 -10.04 -0.14 5.90
C ASP A 172 -9.36 0.27 4.59
N LEU A 173 -8.97 1.54 4.47
CA LEU A 173 -8.17 2.03 3.36
C LEU A 173 -6.81 1.32 3.30
N ALA A 174 -6.13 1.20 4.44
CA ALA A 174 -4.84 0.50 4.56
C ALA A 174 -4.95 -0.98 4.18
N ASP A 175 -5.97 -1.68 4.70
CA ASP A 175 -6.19 -3.10 4.45
C ASP A 175 -6.58 -3.39 3.00
N THR A 176 -7.38 -2.52 2.38
CA THR A 176 -7.71 -2.62 0.94
C THR A 176 -6.45 -2.50 0.07
N VAL A 177 -5.54 -1.59 0.41
CA VAL A 177 -4.29 -1.43 -0.34
C VAL A 177 -3.36 -2.62 -0.10
N LEU A 178 -3.32 -3.18 1.12
CA LEU A 178 -2.59 -4.43 1.40
C LEU A 178 -3.14 -5.63 0.62
N ALA A 179 -4.46 -5.73 0.44
CA ALA A 179 -5.09 -6.76 -0.38
C ALA A 179 -4.72 -6.59 -1.86
N TYR A 180 -4.85 -5.36 -2.39
CA TYR A 180 -4.42 -5.03 -3.75
C TYR A 180 -2.95 -5.41 -4.00
N MET A 181 -2.06 -5.06 -3.06
CA MET A 181 -0.64 -5.39 -3.18
C MET A 181 -0.39 -6.90 -3.21
N ASN A 182 -1.13 -7.69 -2.42
CA ASN A 182 -1.04 -9.14 -2.41
C ASN A 182 -1.46 -9.74 -3.76
N GLU A 183 -2.59 -9.29 -4.30
CA GLU A 183 -3.12 -9.74 -5.60
C GLU A 183 -2.15 -9.40 -6.73
N SER A 184 -1.74 -8.14 -6.82
CA SER A 184 -0.81 -7.68 -7.87
C SER A 184 0.57 -8.34 -7.79
N PHE A 185 1.07 -8.60 -6.58
CA PHE A 185 2.32 -9.35 -6.43
C PHE A 185 2.14 -10.81 -6.86
N THR A 186 1.01 -11.43 -6.55
CA THR A 186 0.70 -12.81 -6.96
C THR A 186 0.63 -12.95 -8.47
N GLU A 187 -0.01 -12.02 -9.17
CA GLU A 187 -0.01 -11.98 -10.63
C GLU A 187 1.42 -11.88 -11.18
N TRP A 188 2.23 -10.97 -10.64
CA TRP A 188 3.63 -10.81 -11.05
C TRP A 188 4.48 -12.07 -10.81
N VAL A 189 4.31 -12.76 -9.67
CA VAL A 189 5.03 -14.02 -9.38
C VAL A 189 4.69 -15.10 -10.41
N VAL A 190 3.41 -15.23 -10.78
CA VAL A 190 2.97 -16.21 -11.80
C VAL A 190 3.64 -15.94 -13.15
N GLU A 191 3.63 -14.68 -13.59
CA GLU A 191 4.28 -14.26 -14.84
C GLU A 191 5.79 -14.50 -14.80
N GLU A 192 6.43 -14.16 -13.68
CA GLU A 192 7.87 -14.27 -13.51
C GLU A 192 8.34 -15.73 -13.51
N ILE A 193 7.61 -16.64 -12.85
CA ILE A 193 7.89 -18.08 -12.88
C ILE A 193 7.77 -18.60 -14.32
N ALA A 194 6.65 -18.30 -14.99
CA ALA A 194 6.42 -18.73 -16.37
C ALA A 194 7.52 -18.22 -17.34
N ARG A 195 7.96 -16.97 -17.17
CA ARG A 195 9.06 -16.38 -17.92
C ARG A 195 10.36 -17.17 -17.73
N ARG A 196 10.69 -17.54 -16.49
CA ARG A 196 11.93 -18.29 -16.18
C ARG A 196 11.89 -19.72 -16.72
N ASP A 197 10.77 -20.40 -16.60
CA ASP A 197 10.64 -21.77 -17.12
C ASP A 197 10.75 -21.78 -18.65
N SER A 198 10.22 -20.75 -19.32
CA SER A 198 10.35 -20.60 -20.78
C SER A 198 11.82 -20.39 -21.22
N HIS A 199 12.63 -19.69 -20.43
CA HIS A 199 14.06 -19.50 -20.73
C HIS A 199 14.89 -20.77 -20.47
N ARG A 200 14.50 -21.62 -19.51
CA ARG A 200 15.19 -22.89 -19.20
C ARG A 200 15.07 -23.94 -20.31
N VAL A 201 14.02 -23.88 -21.13
CA VAL A 201 13.80 -24.83 -22.24
C VAL A 201 14.65 -24.48 -23.48
N VAL A 202 15.22 -23.27 -23.55
CA VAL A 202 15.90 -22.76 -24.74
C VAL A 202 17.43 -22.90 -24.68
N GLU A 203 18.04 -23.19 -23.52
CA GLU A 203 19.47 -23.54 -23.45
C GLU A 203 19.66 -24.99 -23.95
N PRO A 204 20.27 -25.21 -25.13
CA PRO A 204 20.61 -26.55 -25.58
C PRO A 204 21.73 -27.06 -24.68
N SER A 205 21.65 -28.32 -24.25
CA SER A 205 22.80 -29.03 -23.70
C SER A 205 23.96 -28.93 -24.69
N GLU A 206 24.99 -28.16 -24.36
CA GLU A 206 26.32 -28.28 -24.98
C GLU A 206 26.93 -29.62 -24.54
N ASP A 207 26.34 -30.70 -25.02
CA ASP A 207 26.93 -32.02 -25.08
C ASP A 207 26.58 -32.52 -26.47
N VAL A 208 27.50 -32.32 -27.42
CA VAL A 208 27.86 -33.21 -28.54
C VAL A 208 28.95 -32.50 -29.36
N ASN A 209 30.22 -32.74 -29.00
CA ASN A 209 31.16 -33.47 -29.86
C ASN A 209 32.56 -33.49 -29.23
N ARG A 210 32.86 -34.66 -28.67
CA ARG A 210 34.21 -35.24 -28.64
C ARG A 210 34.65 -35.64 -30.04
#